data_AF-A0A117KWK4-F1
#
_entry.id   AF-A0A117KWK4-F1
#
_cell.length_a   1.000
_cell.length_b   1.000
_cell.length_c   1.000
_cell.angle_alpha   90.00
_cell.angle_beta   90.00
_cell.angle_gamma   90.00
#
_symmetry.space_group_name_H-M   'P 1'
#
loop_
_entity.id
_entity.type
_entity.pdbx_description
1 polymer ?
#
loop_
_entity_poly.entity_id
_entity_poly.type
_entity_poly.pdbx_seq_one_letter_code
_entity_poly.pdbx_strand_id
1 'polypeptide(L)'
;MQNEQVQEKKRSKAKWVIILALVLVIVLSSVLVYFNIGGSQVFLTKQISKIPLLKGIVSSPKTEDKDAVIAKLNEELKKKEATISNYEEKIKEQNAQIEELKKQIEELQNEKLTLKQQFESRQNSLKDIATYYQNMDPQNAAQILNNMSDEEVIKILTSMNKDSASKIMEALKPEKAAKITNMLLKSATMVP
;
A
#
# COMPACT_ATOMS: atom_id res chain seq x y z
N MET A 1 104.76 10.12 -9.56
CA MET A 1 104.81 8.81 -10.25
C MET A 1 103.60 8.01 -9.79
N GLN A 2 102.86 7.48 -10.77
CA GLN A 2 101.96 6.31 -10.73
C GLN A 2 100.74 6.29 -9.79
N ASN A 3 99.57 6.32 -10.45
CA ASN A 3 98.30 5.66 -10.10
C ASN A 3 98.52 4.17 -9.78
N GLU A 4 97.69 3.57 -8.92
CA GLU A 4 96.59 2.69 -9.35
C GLU A 4 95.82 2.01 -8.19
N GLN A 5 94.51 2.29 -8.18
CA GLN A 5 93.40 1.33 -8.06
C GLN A 5 93.13 0.68 -6.69
N VAL A 6 92.31 1.39 -5.90
CA VAL A 6 91.36 0.77 -4.96
C VAL A 6 90.30 0.03 -5.79
N GLN A 7 90.24 -1.30 -5.65
CA GLN A 7 89.17 -2.12 -6.23
C GLN A 7 87.82 -1.75 -5.61
N GLU A 8 87.01 -0.95 -6.31
CA GLU A 8 85.60 -0.79 -5.98
C GLU A 8 84.79 -2.04 -6.40
N LYS A 9 84.17 -2.67 -5.40
CA LYS A 9 83.34 -3.87 -5.51
C LYS A 9 81.99 -3.55 -6.17
N LYS A 10 81.99 -3.34 -7.50
CA LYS A 10 80.84 -2.94 -8.33
C LYS A 10 79.92 -4.14 -8.71
N ARG A 11 79.45 -4.93 -7.73
CA ARG A 11 78.61 -6.14 -7.98
C ARG A 11 77.32 -6.28 -7.14
N SER A 12 76.88 -5.24 -6.42
CA SER A 12 75.61 -5.31 -5.65
C SER A 12 74.41 -4.70 -6.39
N LYS A 13 74.58 -3.57 -7.10
CA LYS A 13 73.45 -2.81 -7.68
C LYS A 13 72.70 -3.57 -8.79
N ALA A 14 73.40 -4.33 -9.64
CA ALA A 14 72.76 -5.12 -10.70
C ALA A 14 71.85 -6.24 -10.15
N LYS A 15 72.22 -6.86 -9.02
CA LYS A 15 71.37 -7.87 -8.36
C LYS A 15 70.10 -7.24 -7.81
N TRP A 16 70.19 -6.05 -7.21
CA TRP A 16 69.03 -5.31 -6.73
C TRP A 16 68.10 -4.86 -7.87
N VAL A 17 68.65 -4.46 -9.03
CA VAL A 17 67.84 -4.12 -10.22
C VAL A 17 67.10 -5.35 -10.76
N ILE A 18 67.72 -6.52 -10.80
CA ILE A 18 67.06 -7.77 -11.24
C ILE A 18 65.96 -8.18 -10.25
N ILE A 19 66.22 -8.06 -8.94
CA ILE A 19 65.22 -8.35 -7.90
C ILE A 19 64.04 -7.37 -8.02
N LEU A 20 64.31 -6.07 -8.19
CA LEU A 20 63.28 -5.05 -8.36
C LEU A 20 62.44 -5.32 -9.62
N ALA A 21 63.08 -5.69 -10.74
CA ALA A 21 62.39 -6.05 -11.98
C ALA A 21 61.50 -7.29 -11.80
N LEU A 22 61.99 -8.32 -11.10
CA LEU A 22 61.20 -9.52 -10.77
C LEU A 22 59.98 -9.19 -9.92
N VAL A 23 60.14 -8.35 -8.89
CA VAL A 23 59.02 -7.89 -8.05
C VAL A 23 58.01 -7.08 -8.88
N LEU A 24 58.47 -6.21 -9.77
CA LEU A 24 57.60 -5.40 -10.63
C LEU A 24 56.77 -6.28 -11.58
N VAL A 25 57.38 -7.34 -12.14
CA VAL A 25 56.68 -8.34 -12.96
C VAL A 25 55.65 -9.12 -12.13
N ILE A 26 55.97 -9.46 -10.87
CA ILE A 26 55.03 -10.15 -9.96
C ILE A 26 53.84 -9.24 -9.61
N VAL A 27 54.08 -7.95 -9.35
CA VAL A 27 53.03 -6.98 -9.04
C VAL A 27 52.13 -6.75 -10.25
N LEU A 28 52.70 -6.52 -11.43
CA LEU A 28 51.93 -6.38 -12.68
C LEU A 28 51.12 -7.64 -12.99
N SER A 29 51.72 -8.82 -12.82
CA SER A 29 51.02 -10.09 -12.98
C SER A 29 49.87 -10.22 -11.98
N SER A 30 50.06 -9.80 -10.73
CA SER A 30 49.03 -9.83 -9.68
C SER A 30 47.84 -8.93 -10.02
N VAL A 31 48.08 -7.75 -10.58
CA VAL A 31 47.02 -6.84 -11.05
C VAL A 31 46.24 -7.47 -12.21
N LEU A 32 46.93 -8.07 -13.19
CA LEU A 32 46.28 -8.76 -14.31
C LEU A 32 45.43 -9.96 -13.89
N VAL A 33 45.82 -10.66 -12.82
CA VAL A 33 45.02 -11.72 -12.20
C VAL A 33 43.78 -11.14 -11.53
N TYR A 34 43.95 -10.08 -10.73
CA TYR A 34 42.87 -9.47 -9.96
C TYR A 34 41.73 -8.97 -10.87
N PHE A 35 42.07 -8.36 -12.01
CA PHE A 35 41.08 -7.84 -12.96
C PHE A 35 40.60 -8.86 -14.01
N ASN A 36 41.07 -10.12 -13.96
CA ASN A 36 40.73 -11.20 -14.90
C ASN A 36 40.81 -10.81 -16.39
N ILE A 37 41.77 -9.96 -16.75
CA ILE A 37 41.95 -9.44 -18.10
C ILE A 37 42.47 -10.56 -19.01
N GLY A 38 41.73 -10.91 -20.07
CA GLY A 38 42.17 -11.87 -21.09
C GLY A 38 42.21 -13.34 -20.66
N GLY A 39 41.51 -13.73 -19.58
CA GLY A 39 41.50 -15.12 -19.09
C GLY A 39 42.79 -15.54 -18.37
N SER A 40 43.51 -14.57 -17.81
CA SER A 40 44.81 -14.74 -17.13
C SER A 40 44.80 -15.81 -16.03
N GLN A 41 43.69 -15.98 -15.29
CA GLN A 41 43.55 -17.03 -14.27
C GLN A 41 43.68 -18.45 -14.84
N VAL A 42 43.16 -18.72 -16.03
CA VAL A 42 43.21 -20.05 -16.67
C VAL A 42 44.62 -20.33 -17.23
N PHE A 43 45.28 -19.31 -17.78
CA PHE A 43 46.64 -19.43 -18.30
C PHE A 43 47.68 -19.65 -17.19
N LEU A 44 47.54 -18.94 -16.06
CA LEU A 44 48.45 -19.04 -14.92
C LEU A 44 48.34 -20.40 -14.22
N THR A 45 47.13 -20.88 -13.96
CA THR A 45 46.93 -22.21 -13.36
C THR A 45 47.49 -23.33 -14.25
N LYS A 46 47.35 -23.22 -15.58
CA LYS A 46 47.95 -24.16 -16.54
C LYS A 46 49.48 -24.14 -16.54
N GLN A 47 50.13 -22.99 -16.39
CA GLN A 47 51.60 -22.91 -16.36
C GLN A 47 52.21 -23.23 -15.00
N ILE A 48 51.59 -22.80 -13.89
CA ILE A 48 52.11 -23.10 -12.54
C ILE A 48 52.02 -24.61 -12.24
N SER A 49 51.05 -25.33 -12.82
CA SER A 49 50.94 -26.80 -12.70
C SER A 49 52.15 -27.58 -13.25
N LYS A 50 52.99 -26.97 -14.10
CA LYS A 50 54.19 -27.60 -14.68
C LYS A 50 55.45 -27.46 -13.84
N ILE A 51 55.40 -26.69 -12.74
CA ILE A 51 56.56 -26.45 -11.87
C ILE A 51 56.48 -27.41 -10.67
N PRO A 52 57.38 -28.42 -10.55
CA PRO A 52 57.29 -29.48 -9.54
C PRO A 52 57.29 -28.98 -8.10
N LEU A 53 57.95 -27.85 -7.82
CA LEU A 53 58.06 -27.26 -6.48
C LEU A 53 56.76 -26.64 -5.96
N LEU A 54 55.82 -26.28 -6.83
CA LEU A 54 54.61 -25.50 -6.47
C LEU A 54 53.33 -26.33 -6.49
N LYS A 55 53.47 -27.66 -6.68
CA LYS A 55 52.36 -28.62 -6.79
C LYS A 55 51.45 -28.69 -5.55
N GLY A 56 51.95 -28.29 -4.37
CA GLY A 56 51.18 -28.27 -3.12
C GLY A 56 50.51 -26.93 -2.78
N ILE A 57 50.85 -25.85 -3.49
CA ILE A 57 50.32 -24.49 -3.24
C ILE A 57 49.23 -24.13 -4.24
N VAL A 58 49.28 -24.72 -5.44
CA VAL A 58 48.19 -24.59 -6.42
C VAL A 58 47.06 -25.53 -6.02
N SER A 59 46.11 -25.00 -5.26
CA SER A 59 44.75 -25.55 -5.28
C SER A 59 44.30 -25.49 -6.74
N SER A 60 44.22 -26.65 -7.39
CA SER A 60 43.41 -26.77 -8.60
C SER A 60 42.05 -26.15 -8.29
N PRO A 61 41.49 -25.26 -9.13
CA PRO A 61 40.12 -24.83 -8.93
C PRO A 61 39.32 -26.12 -8.82
N LYS A 62 38.67 -26.35 -7.67
CA LYS A 62 37.63 -27.39 -7.57
C LYS A 62 36.75 -27.11 -8.78
N THR A 63 36.76 -28.01 -9.75
CA THR A 63 35.75 -28.04 -10.78
C THR A 63 34.47 -28.26 -10.01
N GLU A 64 33.82 -27.19 -9.57
CA GLU A 64 32.40 -27.21 -9.27
C GLU A 64 31.77 -27.86 -10.49
N ASP A 65 31.19 -29.01 -10.23
CA ASP A 65 30.54 -29.83 -11.22
C ASP A 65 29.50 -28.94 -11.91
N LYS A 66 29.82 -28.48 -13.12
CA LYS A 66 29.01 -27.51 -13.85
C LYS A 66 27.59 -28.05 -14.02
N ASP A 67 27.45 -29.36 -14.11
CA ASP A 67 26.17 -30.05 -14.22
C ASP A 67 25.38 -29.97 -12.91
N ALA A 68 26.04 -30.05 -11.75
CA ALA A 68 25.40 -29.85 -10.45
C ALA A 68 24.96 -28.39 -10.22
N VAL A 69 25.72 -27.41 -10.71
CA VAL A 69 25.34 -25.99 -10.65
C VAL A 69 24.16 -25.70 -11.59
N ILE A 70 24.19 -26.25 -12.80
CA ILE A 70 23.08 -26.13 -13.78
C ILE A 70 21.81 -26.78 -13.22
N ALA A 71 21.91 -27.96 -12.59
CA ALA A 71 20.76 -28.63 -11.97
C ALA A 71 20.12 -27.79 -10.87
N LYS A 72 20.93 -27.19 -9.98
CA LYS A 72 20.43 -26.29 -8.92
C LYS A 72 19.77 -25.03 -9.49
N LEU A 73 20.40 -24.41 -10.50
CA LEU A 73 19.84 -23.22 -11.15
C LEU A 73 18.50 -23.54 -11.82
N ASN A 74 18.37 -24.67 -12.50
CA ASN A 74 17.11 -25.10 -13.13
C ASN A 74 16.01 -25.38 -12.08
N GLU A 75 16.36 -25.98 -10.95
CA GLU A 75 15.41 -26.19 -9.85
C GLU A 75 14.93 -24.85 -9.26
N GLU A 76 15.84 -23.89 -9.07
CA GLU A 76 15.50 -22.54 -8.60
C GLU A 76 14.66 -21.78 -9.63
N LEU A 77 14.98 -21.91 -10.93
CA LEU A 77 14.21 -21.32 -12.03
C LEU A 77 12.78 -21.85 -12.04
N LYS A 78 12.61 -23.17 -11.93
CA LYS A 78 11.29 -23.81 -11.83
C LYS A 78 10.49 -23.35 -10.61
N LYS A 79 11.15 -23.19 -9.45
CA LYS A 79 10.53 -22.63 -8.23
C LYS A 79 10.09 -21.19 -8.43
N LYS A 80 10.92 -20.37 -9.10
CA LYS A 80 10.61 -18.97 -9.42
C LYS A 80 9.47 -18.86 -10.43
N GLU A 81 9.45 -19.68 -11.48
CA GLU A 81 8.35 -19.74 -12.45
C GLU A 81 7.02 -20.13 -11.79
N ALA A 82 7.02 -21.15 -10.93
CA ALA A 82 5.84 -21.53 -10.16
C ALA A 82 5.36 -20.41 -9.22
N THR A 83 6.29 -19.67 -8.62
CA THR A 83 5.98 -18.53 -7.75
C THR A 83 5.40 -17.36 -8.54
N ILE A 84 5.97 -17.04 -9.70
CA ILE A 84 5.46 -16.00 -10.61
C ILE A 84 4.04 -16.36 -11.05
N SER A 85 3.81 -17.60 -11.49
CA SER A 85 2.48 -18.06 -11.89
C SER A 85 1.45 -17.93 -10.76
N ASN A 86 1.81 -18.28 -9.52
CA ASN A 86 0.94 -18.10 -8.35
C ASN A 86 0.64 -16.61 -8.09
N TYR A 87 1.66 -15.75 -8.14
CA TYR A 87 1.45 -14.31 -7.96
C TYR A 87 0.59 -13.70 -9.08
N GLU A 88 0.74 -14.14 -10.33
CA GLU A 88 -0.10 -13.71 -11.45
C GLU A 88 -1.57 -14.11 -11.24
N GLU A 89 -1.83 -15.33 -10.78
CA GLU A 89 -3.17 -15.78 -10.42
C GLU A 89 -3.76 -14.95 -9.29
N LYS A 90 -2.98 -14.68 -8.24
CA LYS A 90 -3.42 -13.87 -7.09
C LYS A 90 -3.70 -12.42 -7.50
N ILE A 91 -2.86 -11.82 -8.33
CA ILE A 91 -3.07 -10.47 -8.86
C ILE A 91 -4.37 -10.43 -9.68
N LYS A 92 -4.61 -11.44 -10.53
CA LYS A 92 -5.84 -11.54 -11.32
C LYS A 92 -7.08 -11.64 -10.43
N GLU A 93 -7.04 -12.47 -9.39
CA GLU A 93 -8.14 -12.61 -8.42
C GLU A 93 -8.39 -11.29 -7.66
N GLN A 94 -7.33 -10.67 -7.14
CA GLN A 94 -7.42 -9.40 -6.43
C GLN A 94 -7.96 -8.27 -7.32
N ASN A 95 -7.54 -8.21 -8.58
CA ASN A 95 -8.07 -7.24 -9.54
C ASN A 95 -9.57 -7.46 -9.79
N ALA A 96 -10.01 -8.72 -9.93
CA ALA A 96 -11.43 -9.02 -10.07
C ALA A 96 -12.24 -8.59 -8.82
N GLN A 97 -11.71 -8.84 -7.62
CA GLN A 97 -12.34 -8.39 -6.36
C GLN A 97 -12.38 -6.86 -6.26
N ILE A 98 -11.32 -6.17 -6.68
CA ILE A 98 -11.27 -4.69 -6.69
C ILE A 98 -12.34 -4.13 -7.62
N GLU A 99 -12.51 -4.67 -8.82
CA GLU A 99 -13.54 -4.19 -9.75
C GLU A 99 -14.96 -4.45 -9.22
N GLU A 100 -15.20 -5.60 -8.60
CA GLU A 100 -16.48 -5.89 -7.94
C GLU A 100 -16.77 -4.93 -6.78
N LEU A 101 -15.78 -4.68 -5.91
CA LEU A 101 -15.91 -3.73 -4.80
C LEU A 101 -16.13 -2.30 -5.29
N LYS A 102 -15.46 -1.87 -6.37
CA LYS A 102 -15.70 -0.55 -6.99
C LYS A 102 -17.14 -0.42 -7.45
N LYS A 103 -17.68 -1.44 -8.12
CA LYS A 103 -19.06 -1.46 -8.58
C LYS A 103 -20.05 -1.35 -7.40
N GLN A 104 -19.84 -2.12 -6.33
CA GLN A 104 -20.67 -2.03 -5.12
C GLN A 104 -20.60 -0.66 -4.46
N ILE A 105 -19.42 -0.03 -4.41
CA ILE A 105 -19.26 1.33 -3.89
C ILE A 105 -20.06 2.33 -4.74
N GLU A 106 -20.01 2.22 -6.07
CA GLU A 106 -20.77 3.09 -6.96
C GLU A 106 -22.29 2.92 -6.78
N GLU A 107 -22.77 1.68 -6.69
CA GLU A 107 -24.18 1.36 -6.41
C GLU A 107 -24.64 1.94 -5.08
N LEU A 108 -23.87 1.73 -4.00
CA LEU A 108 -24.17 2.27 -2.67
C LEU A 108 -24.13 3.80 -2.63
N GLN A 109 -23.22 4.43 -3.39
CA GLN A 109 -23.17 5.89 -3.50
C GLN A 109 -24.41 6.44 -4.21
N ASN A 110 -24.84 5.80 -5.29
CA ASN A 110 -26.04 6.18 -6.03
C ASN A 110 -27.31 5.96 -5.20
N GLU A 111 -27.39 4.85 -4.45
CA GLU A 111 -28.50 4.60 -3.52
C GLU A 111 -28.54 5.66 -2.42
N LYS A 112 -27.40 5.97 -1.80
CA LYS A 112 -27.30 7.01 -0.78
C LYS A 112 -27.73 8.38 -1.29
N LEU A 113 -27.32 8.76 -2.51
CA LEU A 113 -27.74 10.01 -3.14
C LEU A 113 -29.25 10.03 -3.37
N THR A 114 -29.81 8.95 -3.90
CA THR A 114 -31.25 8.79 -4.11
C THR A 114 -32.03 8.91 -2.79
N LEU A 115 -31.60 8.18 -1.75
CA LEU A 115 -32.22 8.23 -0.42
C LEU A 115 -32.14 9.64 0.18
N LYS A 116 -31.00 10.32 0.03
CA LYS A 116 -30.82 11.69 0.49
C LYS A 116 -31.79 12.65 -0.21
N GLN A 117 -31.89 12.57 -1.54
CA GLN A 117 -32.82 13.41 -2.31
C GLN A 117 -34.28 13.13 -1.92
N GLN A 118 -34.66 11.87 -1.74
CA GLN A 118 -35.99 11.51 -1.28
C GLN A 118 -36.28 12.05 0.13
N PHE A 119 -35.30 11.97 1.04
CA PHE A 119 -35.44 12.51 2.39
C PHE A 119 -35.61 14.03 2.38
N GLU A 120 -34.76 14.75 1.64
CA GLU A 120 -34.86 16.20 1.47
C GLU A 120 -36.19 16.63 0.84
N SER A 121 -36.64 15.91 -0.21
CA SER A 121 -37.94 16.16 -0.84
C SER A 121 -39.09 15.97 0.15
N ARG A 122 -39.11 14.86 0.91
CA ARG A 122 -40.14 14.62 1.94
C ARG A 122 -40.09 15.70 3.03
N GLN A 123 -38.90 16.10 3.47
CA GLN A 123 -38.74 17.14 4.49
C GLN A 123 -39.27 18.50 4.01
N ASN A 124 -38.99 18.85 2.75
CA ASN A 124 -39.52 20.07 2.14
C ASN A 124 -41.05 20.02 2.03
N SER A 125 -41.62 18.91 1.55
CA SER A 125 -43.08 18.76 1.49
C SER A 125 -43.75 18.85 2.87
N LEU A 126 -43.13 18.26 3.90
CA LEU A 126 -43.62 18.39 5.27
C LEU A 126 -43.55 19.83 5.78
N LYS A 127 -42.47 20.55 5.45
CA LYS A 127 -42.31 21.97 5.81
C LYS A 127 -43.35 22.86 5.11
N ASP A 128 -43.68 22.57 3.86
CA ASP A 128 -44.71 23.30 3.13
C ASP A 128 -46.09 23.07 3.75
N ILE A 129 -46.44 21.82 4.05
CA ILE A 129 -47.67 21.47 4.76
C ILE A 129 -47.72 22.17 6.12
N ALA A 130 -46.63 22.10 6.89
CA ALA A 130 -46.53 22.75 8.19
C ALA A 130 -46.71 24.28 8.08
N THR A 131 -46.21 24.90 7.00
CA THR A 131 -46.37 26.33 6.72
C THR A 131 -47.84 26.69 6.44
N TYR A 132 -48.60 25.82 5.75
CA TYR A 132 -50.04 26.05 5.56
C TYR A 132 -50.80 26.07 6.88
N TYR A 133 -50.53 25.11 7.77
CA TYR A 133 -51.14 25.09 9.11
C TYR A 133 -50.64 26.23 10.01
N GLN A 134 -49.37 26.63 9.88
CA GLN A 134 -48.78 27.74 10.61
C GLN A 134 -49.49 29.07 10.34
N ASN A 135 -49.89 29.28 9.08
CA ASN A 135 -50.57 30.49 8.63
C ASN A 135 -52.11 30.41 8.78
N MET A 136 -52.63 29.28 9.23
CA MET A 136 -54.06 29.08 9.50
C MET A 136 -54.40 29.61 10.90
N ASP A 137 -55.65 30.06 11.08
CA ASP A 137 -56.16 30.34 12.42
C ASP A 137 -55.99 29.10 13.34
N PRO A 138 -55.45 29.24 14.56
CA PRO A 138 -55.15 28.11 15.43
C PRO A 138 -56.36 27.22 15.75
N GLN A 139 -57.56 27.79 15.89
CA GLN A 139 -58.77 27.01 16.18
C GLN A 139 -59.19 26.18 14.96
N ASN A 140 -59.12 26.76 13.76
CA ASN A 140 -59.42 26.04 12.52
C ASN A 140 -58.39 24.92 12.26
N ALA A 141 -57.10 25.21 12.46
CA ALA A 141 -56.04 24.21 12.35
C ALA A 141 -56.29 23.05 13.32
N ALA A 142 -56.59 23.35 14.59
CA ALA A 142 -56.89 22.34 15.59
C ALA A 142 -58.13 21.50 15.26
N GLN A 143 -59.19 22.09 14.72
CA GLN A 143 -60.38 21.34 14.28
C GLN A 143 -60.03 20.28 13.23
N ILE A 144 -59.19 20.62 12.25
CA ILE A 144 -58.73 19.68 11.22
C ILE A 144 -57.82 18.62 11.86
N LEU A 145 -56.80 19.04 12.61
CA LEU A 145 -55.81 18.14 13.20
C LEU A 145 -56.40 17.19 14.25
N ASN A 146 -57.49 17.57 14.93
CA ASN A 146 -58.20 16.69 15.85
C ASN A 146 -58.74 15.42 15.18
N ASN A 147 -59.00 15.46 13.87
CA ASN A 147 -59.50 14.32 13.10
C ASN A 147 -58.42 13.56 12.32
N MET A 148 -57.16 14.02 12.40
CA MET A 148 -56.01 13.39 11.75
C MET A 148 -55.35 12.33 12.67
N SER A 149 -54.50 11.45 12.14
CA SER A 149 -53.74 10.52 12.99
C SER A 149 -52.73 11.27 13.87
N ASP A 150 -52.43 10.72 15.04
CA ASP A 150 -51.51 11.36 16.00
C ASP A 150 -50.09 11.50 15.41
N GLU A 151 -49.65 10.53 14.61
CA GLU A 151 -48.33 10.53 13.97
C GLU A 151 -48.18 11.63 12.93
N GLU A 152 -49.22 11.89 12.14
CA GLU A 152 -49.22 12.97 11.14
C GLU A 152 -49.28 14.34 11.82
N VAL A 153 -50.08 14.48 12.88
CA VAL A 153 -50.13 15.70 13.70
C VAL A 153 -48.75 16.01 14.28
N ILE A 154 -48.04 15.01 14.81
CA ILE A 154 -46.66 15.17 15.29
C ILE A 154 -45.74 15.67 14.18
N LYS A 155 -45.77 15.05 13.00
CA LYS A 155 -44.92 15.47 11.86
C LYS A 155 -45.16 16.93 11.48
N ILE A 156 -46.43 17.35 11.44
CA ILE A 156 -46.81 18.73 11.11
C ILE A 156 -46.34 19.70 12.20
N LEU A 157 -46.66 19.43 13.47
CA LEU A 157 -46.33 20.31 14.59
C LEU A 157 -44.82 20.43 14.82
N THR A 158 -44.05 19.35 14.65
CA THR A 158 -42.59 19.38 14.79
C THR A 158 -41.87 20.02 13.61
N SER A 159 -42.56 20.19 12.47
CA SER A 159 -41.99 20.82 11.26
C SER A 159 -42.32 22.31 11.13
N MET A 160 -43.15 22.89 12.02
CA MET A 160 -43.43 24.33 12.08
C MET A 160 -42.68 25.01 13.24
N ASN A 161 -42.78 26.34 13.32
CA ASN A 161 -42.19 27.08 14.44
C ASN A 161 -42.92 26.79 15.77
N LYS A 162 -42.19 26.96 16.88
CA LYS A 162 -42.67 26.63 18.24
C LYS A 162 -43.88 27.46 18.68
N ASP A 163 -43.95 28.72 18.29
CA ASP A 163 -45.03 29.62 18.72
C ASP A 163 -46.36 29.21 18.09
N SER A 164 -46.36 28.94 16.78
CA SER A 164 -47.53 28.44 16.06
C SER A 164 -47.92 27.04 16.54
N ALA A 165 -46.94 26.14 16.74
CA ALA A 165 -47.20 24.82 17.29
C ALA A 165 -47.85 24.91 18.69
N SER A 166 -47.36 25.80 19.56
CA SER A 166 -47.92 26.02 20.90
C SER A 166 -49.36 26.51 20.85
N LYS A 167 -49.67 27.49 19.99
CA LYS A 167 -51.04 28.02 19.82
C LYS A 167 -52.00 26.97 19.28
N ILE A 168 -51.55 26.13 18.33
CA ILE A 168 -52.36 25.04 17.80
C ILE A 168 -52.55 23.95 18.86
N MET A 169 -51.51 23.59 19.61
CA MET A 169 -51.58 22.64 20.73
C MET A 169 -52.56 23.09 21.81
N GLU A 170 -52.62 24.39 22.13
CA GLU A 170 -53.59 24.97 23.05
C GLU A 170 -55.04 24.81 22.56
N ALA A 171 -55.25 24.87 21.24
CA ALA A 171 -56.55 24.71 20.61
C ALA A 171 -56.97 23.25 20.34
N LEU A 172 -56.06 22.27 20.50
CA LEU A 172 -56.40 20.85 20.35
C LEU A 172 -57.29 20.36 21.51
N LYS A 173 -57.96 19.22 21.28
CA LYS A 173 -58.66 18.52 22.38
C LYS A 173 -57.64 18.14 23.48
N PRO A 174 -57.95 18.33 24.78
CA PRO A 174 -57.02 18.06 25.87
C PRO A 174 -56.42 16.65 25.83
N GLU A 175 -57.24 15.64 25.54
CA GLU A 175 -56.81 14.24 25.46
C GLU A 175 -55.81 14.03 24.33
N LYS A 176 -56.03 14.70 23.20
CA LYS A 176 -55.14 14.62 22.04
C LYS A 176 -53.82 15.33 22.32
N ALA A 177 -53.86 16.55 22.85
CA ALA A 177 -52.66 17.30 23.23
C ALA A 177 -51.79 16.51 24.22
N ALA A 178 -52.41 15.88 25.24
CA ALA A 178 -51.71 15.01 26.18
C ALA A 178 -51.07 13.79 25.48
N LYS A 179 -51.80 13.14 24.56
CA LYS A 179 -51.29 11.98 23.82
C LYS A 179 -50.11 12.35 22.92
N ILE A 180 -50.21 13.45 22.17
CA ILE A 180 -49.12 13.97 21.33
C ILE A 180 -47.88 14.25 22.21
N THR A 181 -48.06 14.92 23.34
CA THR A 181 -46.97 15.24 24.28
C THR A 181 -46.28 13.97 24.79
N ASN A 182 -47.04 12.95 25.17
CA ASN A 182 -46.48 11.67 25.61
C ASN A 182 -45.69 10.96 24.51
N MET A 183 -46.17 10.99 23.26
CA MET A 183 -45.45 10.42 22.12
C MET A 183 -44.14 11.16 21.85
N LEU A 184 -44.16 12.49 21.92
CA LEU A 184 -42.96 13.32 21.79
C LEU A 184 -41.95 13.03 22.91
N LEU A 185 -42.38 12.97 24.17
CA LEU A 185 -41.52 12.61 25.31
C LEU A 185 -40.90 11.22 25.14
N LYS A 186 -41.69 10.23 24.72
CA LYS A 186 -41.18 8.88 24.45
C LYS A 186 -40.11 8.90 23.35
N SER A 187 -40.35 9.62 22.26
CA SER A 187 -39.35 9.76 21.19
C SER A 187 -38.08 10.49 21.63
N ALA A 188 -38.19 11.46 22.53
CA ALA A 188 -37.05 12.22 23.05
C ALA A 188 -36.22 11.45 24.10
N THR A 189 -36.81 10.43 24.73
CA THR A 189 -36.18 9.64 25.81
C THR A 189 -35.74 8.25 25.36
N MET A 190 -36.13 7.81 24.17
CA MET A 190 -35.54 6.64 23.52
C MET A 190 -34.12 6.99 23.06
N VAL A 191 -33.13 6.43 23.75
CA VAL A 191 -31.73 6.43 23.30
C VAL A 191 -31.67 5.64 21.98
N PRO A 192 -31.04 6.19 20.93
CA PRO A 192 -30.90 5.50 19.65
C PRO A 192 -30.11 4.18 19.75
#